data_AF-K3V8S3-F1
#
_entry.id   AF-K3V8S3-F1
#
_cell.length_a   1.000
_cell.length_b   1.000
_cell.length_c   1.000
_cell.angle_alpha   90.00
_cell.angle_beta   90.00
_cell.angle_gamma   90.00
#
_symmetry.space_group_name_H-M   'P 1'
#
loop_
_entity.id
_entity.type
_entity.pdbx_description
1 polymer ?
#
loop_
_entity_poly.entity_id
_entity_poly.type
_entity_poly.pdbx_seq_one_letter_code
_entity_poly.pdbx_strand_id
1 'polypeptide(L)' 'MGQQASLVVEVEIHAPVDIVREVFQDFPSYKEWSTWSIECADPTKEVNHLIDNEKLKVKIQNFKLTSTLLKNEPDVFE' A
#
# COMPACT_ATOMS: atom_id res chain seq x y z
N MET A 1 -14.31 22.47 0.93
CA MET A 1 -13.87 21.95 -0.37
C MET A 1 -12.42 21.51 -0.21
N GLY A 2 -12.17 20.20 -0.10
CA GLY A 2 -10.83 19.66 0.12
C GLY A 2 -10.13 19.42 -1.22
N GLN A 3 -8.92 19.93 -1.39
CA GLN A 3 -8.12 19.75 -2.60
C GLN A 3 -7.59 18.31 -2.60
N GLN A 4 -7.96 17.53 -3.62
CA GLN A 4 -7.35 16.21 -3.84
C GLN A 4 -5.93 16.43 -4.33
N ALA A 5 -4.95 16.00 -3.55
CA ALA A 5 -3.54 15.99 -3.95
C ALA A 5 -3.20 14.59 -4.44
N SER A 6 -2.85 14.47 -5.72
CA SER A 6 -2.20 13.27 -6.25
C SER A 6 -0.70 13.49 -6.29
N LEU A 7 0.06 12.45 -5.96
CA LEU A 7 1.51 12.42 -6.14
C LEU A 7 1.82 11.39 -7.21
N VAL A 8 2.43 11.85 -8.30
CA VAL A 8 3.00 10.98 -9.34
C VAL A 8 4.51 11.18 -9.28
N VAL A 9 5.26 10.07 -9.25
CA VAL A 9 6.72 10.09 -9.19
C VAL A 9 7.26 9.27 -10.36
N GLU A 10 8.12 9.88 -11.17
CA GLU A 10 8.91 9.20 -12.18
C GLU A 10 10.35 9.08 -11.67
N VAL A 11 10.92 7.87 -11.72
CA VAL A 11 12.28 7.58 -11.23
C VAL A 11 13.04 6.83 -12.31
N GLU A 12 14.22 7.32 -12.67
CA GLU A 12 15.15 6.58 -13.52
C GLU A 12 15.95 5.60 -12.67
N ILE A 13 15.90 4.31 -13.03
CA ILE A 13 16.61 3.24 -12.34
C ILE A 13 17.73 2.75 -13.25
N HIS A 14 18.98 2.86 -12.79
CA HIS A 14 20.13 2.37 -13.52
C HIS A 14 20.32 0.85 -13.31
N ALA A 15 19.41 0.06 -13.88
CA ALA A 15 19.46 -1.40 -13.87
C ALA A 15 18.76 -1.99 -15.12
N PRO A 16 19.06 -3.25 -15.51
CA PRO A 16 18.32 -3.93 -16.57
C PRO A 16 16.83 -4.08 -16.22
N VAL A 17 15.96 -3.94 -17.23
CA VAL A 17 14.50 -3.99 -17.07
C VAL A 17 14.01 -5.28 -16.40
N ASP A 18 14.62 -6.42 -16.72
CA ASP A 18 14.21 -7.71 -16.18
C ASP A 18 14.48 -7.82 -14.68
N ILE A 19 15.60 -7.24 -14.19
CA ILE A 19 15.92 -7.17 -12.76
C ILE A 19 14.94 -6.28 -12.04
N VAL A 20 14.60 -5.12 -12.62
CA VAL A 20 13.59 -4.23 -12.04
C VAL A 20 12.26 -4.97 -11.93
N ARG A 21 11.82 -5.65 -12.99
CA ARG A 21 10.55 -6.40 -12.97
C ARG A 21 10.53 -7.49 -11.90
N GLU A 22 11.60 -8.28 -11.79
CA GLU A 22 11.72 -9.34 -10.78
C GLU A 22 11.61 -8.79 -9.36
N VAL A 23 12.31 -7.68 -9.07
CA VAL A 23 12.27 -7.02 -7.76
C VAL A 23 10.88 -6.45 -7.45
N PHE A 24 10.19 -5.87 -8.43
CA PHE A 24 8.82 -5.36 -8.22
C PHE A 24 7.79 -6.47 -8.05
N GLN A 25 7.98 -7.62 -8.70
CA GLN A 25 7.11 -8.80 -8.51
C GLN A 25 7.32 -9.46 -7.15
N ASP A 26 8.55 -9.44 -6.62
CA ASP A 26 8.90 -9.98 -5.31
C ASP A 26 9.07 -8.88 -4.23
N PHE A 27 8.45 -7.72 -4.43
CA PHE A 27 8.54 -6.56 -3.54
C PHE A 27 8.27 -6.90 -2.05
N PRO A 28 7.33 -7.81 -1.70
CA PRO A 28 7.11 -8.22 -0.30
C PRO A 28 8.33 -8.88 0.37
N SER A 29 9.22 -9.51 -0.40
CA SER A 29 10.43 -10.17 0.13
C SER A 29 11.51 -9.16 0.57
N TYR A 30 11.46 -7.94 0.04
CA TYR A 30 12.35 -6.82 0.42
C TYR A 30 11.77 -6.06 1.61
N LYS A 31 11.94 -6.61 2.82
CA LYS A 31 11.44 -6.04 4.09
C LYS A 31 11.85 -4.59 4.35
N GLU A 32 12.99 -4.18 3.81
CA GLU A 32 13.51 -2.81 3.92
C GLU A 32 12.69 -1.81 3.10
N TRP A 33 11.97 -2.29 2.08
CA TRP A 33 11.18 -1.47 1.16
C TRP A 33 9.68 -1.53 1.48
N SER A 34 9.25 -2.60 2.17
CA SER A 34 7.92 -2.75 2.75
C SER A 34 7.86 -2.31 4.23
N THR A 35 8.46 -1.16 4.57
CA THR A 35 8.37 -0.59 5.94
C THR A 35 7.01 0.05 6.25
N TRP A 36 5.95 -0.54 5.73
CA TRP A 36 4.58 -0.14 5.99
C TRP A 36 3.72 -1.37 6.25
N SER A 37 2.71 -1.22 7.11
CA SER A 37 1.73 -2.27 7.38
C SER A 37 0.33 -1.70 7.41
N ILE A 38 -0.65 -2.50 6.98
CA ILE A 38 -2.07 -2.22 7.15
C ILE A 38 -2.61 -3.12 8.23
N GLU A 39 -3.36 -2.54 9.16
CA GLU A 39 -4.14 -3.24 10.16
C GLU A 39 -5.60 -2.78 10.08
N CYS A 40 -6.53 -3.65 10.41
CA CYS A 40 -7.91 -3.23 10.62
C CYS A 40 -7.99 -2.25 11.79
N ALA A 41 -8.82 -1.21 11.65
CA ALA A 41 -9.11 -0.38 12.81
C ALA A 41 -9.91 -1.16 13.87
N ASP A 42 -10.77 -2.07 13.42
CA ASP A 42 -11.49 -3.06 14.22
C ASP A 42 -10.63 -4.33 14.40
N PRO A 43 -10.20 -4.66 15.62
CA PRO A 43 -9.34 -5.83 15.87
C PRO A 43 -10.05 -7.17 15.67
N THR A 44 -11.38 -7.18 15.50
CA THR A 44 -12.15 -8.41 15.26
C THR A 44 -12.23 -8.81 13.78
N LYS A 45 -11.70 -7.96 12.88
CA LYS A 45 -11.77 -8.16 11.44
C LYS A 45 -10.39 -8.37 10.82
N GLU A 46 -10.36 -9.17 9.77
CA GLU A 46 -9.18 -9.32 8.92
C GLU A 46 -9.18 -8.28 7.79
N VAL A 47 -7.98 -7.84 7.37
CA VAL A 47 -7.83 -6.76 6.37
C VAL A 47 -8.48 -7.14 5.04
N ASN A 48 -8.41 -8.41 4.67
CA ASN A 48 -9.01 -8.94 3.44
C ASN A 48 -10.54 -8.93 3.46
N HIS A 49 -11.16 -8.82 4.65
CA HIS A 49 -12.62 -8.79 4.81
C HIS A 49 -13.16 -7.38 5.02
N LEU A 50 -12.31 -6.35 4.92
CA LEU A 50 -12.77 -4.98 4.99
C LEU A 50 -13.65 -4.66 3.78
N ILE A 51 -14.78 -4.03 4.03
CA ILE A 51 -15.67 -3.51 2.99
C ILE A 51 -15.45 -2.01 2.78
N ASP A 52 -15.97 -1.50 1.66
CA ASP A 52 -15.91 -0.08 1.33
C ASP A 52 -16.41 0.79 2.49
N ASN A 53 -15.73 1.90 2.72
CA ASN A 53 -15.94 2.88 3.78
C ASN A 53 -15.51 2.45 5.20
N GLU A 54 -14.94 1.26 5.38
CA GLU A 54 -14.37 0.87 6.69
C GLU A 54 -13.04 1.54 6.99
N LYS A 55 -12.69 1.59 8.28
CA LYS A 55 -11.45 2.22 8.75
C LYS A 55 -10.30 1.23 8.78
N LEU A 56 -9.15 1.68 8.30
CA LEU A 56 -7.89 0.96 8.35
C LEU A 56 -6.80 1.83 8.97
N LYS A 57 -5.87 1.18 9.66
CA LYS A 57 -4.69 1.79 10.25
C LYS A 57 -3.51 1.49 9.34
N VAL A 58 -2.88 2.53 8.80
CA VAL A 58 -1.63 2.39 8.05
C VAL A 58 -0.51 2.82 8.97
N LYS A 59 0.45 1.94 9.20
CA LYS A 59 1.71 2.26 9.87
C LYS A 59 2.77 2.44 8.79
N ILE A 60 3.45 3.58 8.76
CA ILE A 60 4.57 3.85 7.86
C ILE A 60 5.71 4.31 8.75
N GLN A 61 6.69 3.44 9.00
CA GLN A 61 7.78 3.70 9.95
C GLN A 61 7.25 4.23 11.31
N ASN A 62 7.52 5.49 11.63
CA ASN A 62 7.10 6.16 12.87
C ASN A 62 5.73 6.85 12.77
N PHE A 63 5.11 6.87 11.60
CA PHE A 63 3.80 7.48 11.36
C PHE A 63 2.69 6.44 11.47
N LYS A 64 1.59 6.83 12.11
CA LYS A 64 0.36 6.04 12.19
C LYS A 64 -0.78 6.88 11.64
N LEU A 65 -1.42 6.37 10.61
CA LEU A 65 -2.49 7.03 9.87
C LEU A 65 -3.76 6.20 10.01
N THR A 66 -4.90 6.86 10.18
CA THR A 66 -6.20 6.19 10.05
C THR A 66 -6.84 6.64 8.76
N SER A 67 -7.07 5.71 7.85
CA SER A 67 -7.66 5.96 6.54
C SER A 67 -9.00 5.26 6.42
N THR A 68 -9.82 5.72 5.48
CA THR A 68 -11.05 5.05 5.07
C THR A 68 -10.74 4.23 3.82
N LEU A 69 -11.08 2.95 3.80
CA LEU A 69 -11.05 2.13 2.61
C LEU A 69 -12.07 2.67 1.61
N LEU A 70 -11.63 3.06 0.42
CA LEU A 70 -12.55 3.56 -0.60
C LEU A 70 -13.06 2.43 -1.51
N LYS A 71 -12.21 1.44 -1.76
CA LYS A 71 -12.51 0.30 -2.63
C LYS A 71 -11.61 -0.87 -2.25
N ASN A 72 -12.17 -2.07 -2.14
CA ASN A 72 -11.41 -3.31 -1.98
C ASN A 72 -11.59 -4.18 -3.23
N GLU A 73 -10.76 -3.96 -4.25
CA GLU A 73 -10.75 -4.76 -5.48
C GLU A 73 -9.55 -5.72 -5.50
N PRO A 74 -9.74 -6.97 -5.93
CA PRO A 74 -8.66 -7.96 -6.02
C PRO A 74 -7.60 -7.66 -7.09
N ASP A 75 -7.86 -6.73 -8.02
CA ASP A 75 -7.13 -6.61 -9.29
C ASP A 75 -6.02 -5.53 -9.31
N VAL A 76 -5.49 -5.11 -8.15
CA VAL A 76 -4.58 -3.94 -8.10
C VAL A 76 -3.13 -4.26 -8.52
N PHE A 77 -2.80 -5.53 -8.79
CA PHE A 77 -1.45 -5.94 -9.25
C PHE A 77 -1.48 -7.06 -10.29
N GLU A 78 -2.16 -6.85 -11.43
CA GLU A 78 -1.80 -7.55 -12.69
C GLU A 78 -0.62 -6.87 -13.40
#